data_AF-A0A957GRP9-F1
#
_entry.id   AF-A0A957GRP9-F1
#
_cell.length_a   1.000
_cell.length_b   1.000
_cell.length_c   1.000
_cell.angle_alpha   90.00
_cell.angle_beta   90.00
_cell.angle_gamma   90.00
#
_symmetry.space_group_name_H-M   'P 1'
#
loop_
_entity.id
_entity.type
_entity.pdbx_description
1 polymer ?
#
loop_
_entity_poly.entity_id
_entity_poly.type
_entity_poly.pdbx_seq_one_letter_code
_entity_poly.pdbx_strand_id
1 'polypeptide(L)' 'MQTPLVAQMSAYLDGEISLAELVHWAEGLVMDGFDANPVETEIIYRLGVADAENFDLSWEELRHMLRQLDFKARLYLQAV' A
#
# COMPACT_ATOMS: atom_id res chain seq x y z
N MET A 1 -0.87 0.91 -16.80
CA MET A 1 -0.06 -0.22 -16.26
C MET A 1 -0.19 -0.16 -14.74
N GLN A 2 -0.47 -1.28 -14.08
CA GLN A 2 -0.47 -1.33 -12.62
C GLN A 2 0.98 -1.20 -12.15
N THR A 3 1.27 -0.26 -11.25
CA THR A 3 2.61 -0.08 -10.70
C THR A 3 2.85 -1.08 -9.57
N PRO A 4 4.12 -1.35 -9.19
CA PRO A 4 4.42 -2.27 -8.10
C PRO A 4 3.70 -1.91 -6.79
N LEU A 5 3.58 -0.62 -6.50
CA LEU A 5 2.82 -0.12 -5.35
C LEU A 5 1.35 -0.51 -5.40
N VAL A 6 0.69 -0.28 -6.54
CA VAL A 6 -0.73 -0.63 -6.70
C VAL A 6 -0.93 -2.14 -6.61
N ALA A 7 0.00 -2.95 -7.12
CA ALA A 7 -0.06 -4.40 -7.00
C ALA A 7 -0.02 -4.87 -5.54
N GLN A 8 0.89 -4.32 -4.73
CA GLN A 8 1.00 -4.66 -3.30
C GLN A 8 -0.20 -4.19 -2.49
N MET A 9 -0.70 -2.98 -2.76
CA MET A 9 -1.92 -2.49 -2.13
C MET A 9 -3.16 -3.33 -2.49
N SER A 10 -3.23 -3.85 -3.72
CA SER A 10 -4.28 -4.79 -4.13
C SER A 10 -4.16 -6.13 -3.40
N ALA A 11 -2.97 -6.72 -3.33
CA ALA A 11 -2.73 -7.97 -2.60
C ALA A 11 -3.12 -7.84 -1.12
N TYR A 12 -2.82 -6.70 -0.48
CA TYR A 12 -3.25 -6.42 0.89
C TYR A 12 -4.79 -6.35 1.01
N LEU A 13 -5.45 -5.68 0.06
CA LEU A 13 -6.90 -5.56 0.03
C LEU A 13 -7.65 -6.87 -0.21
N ASP A 14 -7.06 -7.74 -1.02
CA ASP A 14 -7.59 -9.08 -1.32
C ASP A 14 -7.26 -10.08 -0.20
N GLY A 15 -6.49 -9.66 0.82
CA GLY A 15 -6.08 -10.50 1.95
C GLY A 15 -5.01 -11.52 1.60
N GLU A 16 -4.32 -11.36 0.47
CA GLU A 16 -3.22 -12.21 0.03
C GLU A 16 -1.93 -11.96 0.82
N ILE A 17 -1.73 -10.71 1.28
CA ILE A 17 -0.65 -10.31 2.18
C ILE A 17 -1.21 -9.56 3.39
N SER A 18 -0.50 -9.65 4.50
CA SER A 18 -0.76 -8.89 5.72
C SER A 18 -0.29 -7.43 5.59
N LEU A 19 -0.76 -6.57 6.50
CA LEU A 19 -0.25 -5.18 6.59
C LEU A 19 1.25 -5.15 6.87
N ALA A 20 1.76 -6.09 7.69
CA ALA A 20 3.18 -6.18 8.00
C ALA A 20 4.02 -6.52 6.76
N GLU A 21 3.53 -7.42 5.89
CA GLU A 21 4.20 -7.73 4.63
C GLU A 21 4.20 -6.54 3.66
N LEU A 22 3.11 -5.77 3.61
CA LEU A 22 3.03 -4.54 2.81
C LEU A 22 4.03 -3.46 3.31
N VAL A 23 4.11 -3.26 4.62
CA VAL A 23 5.06 -2.33 5.25
C VAL A 23 6.49 -2.78 4.99
N HIS A 24 6.79 -4.06 5.21
CA HIS A 24 8.12 -4.63 4.98
C HIS A 24 8.57 -4.51 3.53
N TRP A 25 7.67 -4.69 2.57
CA TRP A 25 7.96 -4.45 1.16
C TRP A 25 8.36 -2.99 0.90
N ALA A 26 7.64 -2.03 1.50
CA ALA A 26 7.95 -0.61 1.35
C ALA A 26 9.27 -0.23 2.05
N GLU A 27 9.57 -0.80 3.23
CA GLU A 27 10.86 -0.65 3.91
C GLU A 27 12.01 -1.08 3.01
N GLY A 28 11.89 -2.24 2.36
CA GLY A 28 12.89 -2.74 1.41
C GLY A 28 13.16 -1.76 0.27
N LEU A 29 12.11 -1.17 -0.31
CA LEU A 29 12.27 -0.13 -1.32
C LEU A 29 13.02 1.09 -0.79
N VAL A 30 12.65 1.58 0.40
CA VAL A 30 13.31 2.74 1.03
C VAL A 30 14.81 2.46 1.27
N MET A 31 15.17 1.24 1.67
CA MET A 31 16.56 0.84 1.90
C MET A 31 17.37 0.67 0.61
N ASP A 32 16.79 0.03 -0.40
CA ASP A 32 17.48 -0.31 -1.65
C ASP A 32 17.50 0.86 -2.65
N GLY A 33 16.64 1.85 -2.43
CA GLY A 33 16.35 2.92 -3.38
C GLY A 33 15.36 2.46 -4.45
N PHE A 34 14.45 3.34 -4.83
CA PHE A 34 13.40 3.05 -5.81
C PHE A 34 13.23 4.23 -6.79
N ASP A 35 12.83 3.92 -8.01
CA ASP A 35 12.44 4.92 -9.01
C ASP A 35 10.92 4.92 -9.15
N ALA A 36 10.29 5.98 -8.64
CA ALA A 36 8.85 6.15 -8.64
C ALA A 36 8.47 7.61 -8.82
N ASN A 37 7.23 7.86 -9.22
CA ASN A 37 6.75 9.23 -9.34
C ASN A 37 6.57 9.88 -7.94
N PRO A 38 6.40 11.21 -7.84
CA PRO A 38 6.29 11.90 -6.55
C PRO A 38 5.17 11.39 -5.64
N VAL A 39 4.03 11.00 -6.20
CA VAL A 39 2.88 10.48 -5.45
C VAL A 39 3.21 9.10 -4.87
N GLU A 40 3.76 8.22 -5.71
CA GLU A 40 4.19 6.89 -5.26
C GLU A 40 5.27 6.99 -4.19
N THR A 41 6.19 7.95 -4.33
CA THR A 41 7.27 8.20 -3.38
C THR A 41 6.72 8.56 -2.01
N GLU A 42 5.76 9.47 -1.93
CA GLU A 42 5.11 9.85 -0.67
C GLU A 42 4.44 8.64 0.01
N ILE A 43 3.73 7.82 -0.76
CA ILE A 43 3.03 6.64 -0.24
C ILE A 43 4.03 5.57 0.22
N ILE A 44 5.08 5.30 -0.56
CA ILE A 44 6.13 4.32 -0.21
C ILE A 44 6.84 4.77 1.06
N TYR A 45 7.20 6.05 1.22
CA TYR A 45 7.81 6.53 2.45
C TYR A 45 6.87 6.42 3.65
N ARG A 46 5.58 6.73 3.48
CA ARG A 46 4.61 6.58 4.56
C ARG A 46 4.47 5.12 5.01
N LEU A 47 4.48 4.17 4.07
CA LEU A 47 4.40 2.74 4.38
C LEU A 47 5.72 2.22 4.96
N GLY A 48 6.86 2.58 4.37
CA GLY A 48 8.19 2.03 4.72
C GLY A 48 8.86 2.66 5.93
N VAL A 49 8.25 3.65 6.58
CA VAL A 49 8.71 4.21 7.87
C VAL A 49 7.73 3.85 8.99
N ALA A 50 6.61 3.20 8.65
CA ALA A 50 5.63 2.79 9.62
C ALA A 50 6.15 1.63 10.48
N ASP A 51 5.89 1.69 11.79
CA ASP A 51 6.05 0.53 12.66
C ASP A 51 4.92 -0.45 12.39
N ALA A 52 5.20 -1.57 11.71
CA ALA A 52 4.20 -2.56 11.33
C ALA A 52 3.33 -3.08 12.51
N GLU A 53 3.84 -3.07 13.75
CA GLU A 53 3.10 -3.50 14.93
C GLU A 53 2.11 -2.44 15.43
N ASN A 54 2.41 -1.16 15.17
CA ASN A 54 1.63 0.00 15.64
C ASN A 54 1.01 0.82 14.51
N PHE A 55 1.15 0.39 13.25
CA PHE A 55 0.68 1.13 12.09
C PHE A 55 -0.82 0.96 11.90
N ASP A 56 -1.55 2.02 12.24
CA ASP A 56 -2.98 2.09 11.96
C ASP A 56 -3.19 2.64 10.55
N LEU A 57 -3.29 1.74 9.56
CA LEU A 57 -3.70 2.10 8.21
C LEU A 57 -5.21 2.03 8.10
N SER A 58 -5.86 3.17 8.32
CA SER A 58 -7.31 3.23 8.21
C SER A 58 -7.79 3.01 6.76
N TRP A 59 -8.99 2.46 6.60
CA TRP A 59 -9.64 2.33 5.29
C TRP A 59 -9.75 3.66 4.54
N GLU A 60 -9.93 4.77 5.26
CA GLU A 60 -10.06 6.10 4.64
C GLU A 60 -8.76 6.58 4.02
N GLU A 61 -7.66 6.37 4.73
CA GLU A 61 -6.32 6.71 4.29
C GLU A 61 -5.88 5.84 3.11
N LEU A 62 -6.16 4.53 3.16
CA LEU A 62 -5.88 3.63 2.05
C LEU A 62 -6.65 4.05 0.78
N ARG A 63 -7.94 4.41 0.92
CA ARG A 63 -8.72 4.96 -0.20
C ARG A 63 -8.15 6.29 -0.70
N HIS A 64 -7.62 7.12 0.19
CA HIS A 64 -7.02 8.40 -0.19
C HIS A 64 -5.76 8.16 -1.03
N MET A 65 -4.86 7.30 -0.57
CA MET A 65 -3.65 6.89 -1.30
C MET A 65 -4.01 6.34 -2.69
N LEU A 66 -4.96 5.40 -2.77
CA LEU A 66 -5.37 4.82 -4.05
C LEU A 66 -5.97 5.85 -4.99
N ARG A 67 -6.73 6.83 -4.49
CA ARG A 67 -7.26 7.92 -5.32
C ARG A 67 -6.16 8.81 -5.89
N GLN A 68 -5.09 9.07 -5.15
CA GLN A 68 -3.95 9.83 -5.67
C GLN A 68 -3.22 9.08 -6.80
N LEU A 69 -3.33 7.75 -6.82
CA LEU A 69 -2.81 6.87 -7.88
C LEU A 69 -3.80 6.65 -9.04
N ASP A 70 -4.92 7.38 -9.10
CA ASP A 70 -6.03 7.18 -10.04
C ASP A 70 -6.76 5.83 -9.92
N PHE A 71 -6.68 5.19 -8.75
CA PHE A 71 -7.42 3.96 -8.42
C PHE A 71 -8.57 4.20 -7.44
N LYS A 72 -9.60 3.37 -7.52
CA LYS A 72 -10.74 3.38 -6.60
C LYS A 72 -10.97 1.98 -6.03
N ALA A 73 -10.65 1.79 -4.75
CA ALA A 73 -10.98 0.56 -4.04
C ALA A 73 -12.51 0.42 -3.87
N ARG A 74 -13.01 -0.81 -4.04
CA ARG A 74 -14.38 -1.20 -3.73
C ARG A 74 -14.36 -2.54 -3.01
N LEU A 75 -15.04 -2.62 -1.88
CA LEU A 75 -15.21 -3.85 -1.12
C LEU A 75 -16.51 -4.52 -1.57
N TYR A 76 -16.45 -5.84 -1.73
CA TYR A 76 -17.61 -6.68 -2.02
C TYR A 76 -17.65 -7.81 -0.99
N LEU A 77 -18.84 -8.13 -0.50
CA LEU A 77 -19.01 -9.28 0.39
C LEU A 77 -19.19 -10.53 -0.46
N GLN A 78 -18.43 -11.56 -0.14
CA GLN A 78 -18.57 -12.89 -0.73
C GLN A 78 -18.96 -13.89 0.35
N ALA A 79 -19.88 -14.78 0.03
CA ALA A 79 -20.21 -15.90 0.90
C ALA A 79 -19.02 -16.88 0.95
N VAL A 80 -18.72 -17.39 2.14
CA VAL A 80 -17.65 -18.37 2.41
C VAL A 80 -18.19 -19.79 2.22
#